data_AF-A0A6J7ZYY6-F1
#
_entry.id   AF-A0A6J7ZYY6-F1
#
_cell.length_a   1.000
_cell.length_b   1.000
_cell.length_c   1.000
_cell.angle_alpha   90.00
_cell.angle_beta   90.00
_cell.angle_gamma   90.00
#
_symmetry.space_group_name_H-M   'P 1'
#
loop_
_entity.id
_entity.type
_entity.pdbx_description
1 polymer ?
#
loop_
_entity_poly.entity_id
_entity_poly.type
_entity_poly.pdbx_seq_one_letter_code
_entity_poly.pdbx_strand_id
1 'polypeptide(L)'
;MRLVYLKLWVILQSKSLRLECGGNSYETGLPEALGNLTKLENLELIEFLIPENLHKTLEKLENLKSLNVWPDTSNQPAAQVNSYTLNTVAKLKSLQQLEWGILSNNNSSIILDGEDMNKQHTQNNQEWIPFLPASDNGYDALSESLTEYISLVNFKEKLTKLLPNTKLNVFSAQTISREEVDS
;
A
#
# COMPACT_ATOMS: atom_id res chain seq x y z
N MET A 1 28.74 20.50 9.31
CA MET A 1 29.03 19.04 9.28
C MET A 1 28.66 18.30 10.56
N ARG A 2 29.20 18.63 11.75
CA ARG A 2 29.00 17.84 12.99
C ARG A 2 27.52 17.61 13.42
N LEU A 3 26.63 18.58 13.16
CA LEU A 3 25.18 18.49 13.44
C LEU A 3 24.42 17.54 12.49
N VAL A 4 24.85 17.43 11.23
CA VAL A 4 24.23 16.54 10.23
C VAL A 4 24.52 15.09 10.59
N TYR A 5 25.76 14.78 11.00
CA TYR A 5 26.14 13.45 11.48
C TYR A 5 25.44 13.05 12.78
N LEU A 6 25.19 13.99 13.69
CA LEU A 6 24.41 13.74 14.92
C LEU A 6 22.94 13.43 14.61
N LYS A 7 22.30 14.20 13.71
CA LYS A 7 20.93 13.91 13.24
C LYS A 7 20.84 12.56 12.53
N LEU A 8 21.78 12.26 11.62
CA LEU A 8 21.85 10.97 10.93
C LEU A 8 22.07 9.82 11.91
N TRP A 9 22.94 9.98 12.91
CA TRP A 9 23.20 8.97 13.93
C TRP A 9 21.99 8.72 14.85
N VAL A 10 21.27 9.78 15.24
CA VAL A 10 20.02 9.65 16.01
C VAL A 10 18.94 8.93 15.21
N ILE A 11 18.83 9.19 13.90
CA ILE A 11 17.90 8.49 13.00
C ILE A 11 18.29 7.02 12.84
N LEU A 12 19.58 6.69 12.73
CA LEU A 12 20.09 5.30 12.67
C LEU A 12 19.85 4.49 13.96
N GLN A 13 19.64 5.17 15.09
CA GLN A 13 19.26 4.53 16.35
C GLN A 13 17.75 4.54 16.59
N SER A 14 16.96 5.21 15.74
CA SER A 14 15.54 5.36 15.95
C SER A 14 14.80 4.06 15.66
N LYS A 15 13.99 3.64 16.62
CA LYS A 15 13.05 2.52 16.48
C LYS A 15 11.76 2.94 15.80
N SER A 16 11.55 4.23 15.57
CA SER A 16 10.34 4.76 14.93
C SER A 16 10.70 5.83 13.90
N LEU A 17 10.07 5.75 12.74
CA LEU A 17 10.20 6.74 11.67
C LEU A 17 8.82 7.01 11.08
N ARG A 18 8.49 8.29 10.95
CA ARG A 18 7.29 8.77 10.25
C ARG A 18 7.73 9.70 9.12
N LEU A 19 7.28 9.40 7.91
CA LEU A 19 7.49 10.21 6.71
C LEU A 19 6.13 10.64 6.18
N GLU A 20 6.02 11.91 5.80
CA GLU A 20 4.77 12.51 5.30
C GLU A 20 5.00 13.23 3.97
N CYS A 21 3.97 13.27 3.12
CA CYS A 21 3.87 14.11 1.92
C CYS A 21 5.10 14.03 1.01
N GLY A 22 5.48 12.83 0.58
CA GLY A 22 6.75 12.64 -0.10
C GLY A 22 6.79 11.51 -1.13
N GLY A 23 7.94 11.46 -1.80
CA GLY A 23 8.15 10.69 -3.02
C GLY A 23 7.85 11.53 -4.26
N ASN A 24 8.54 11.23 -5.36
CA ASN A 24 8.13 11.65 -6.70
C ASN A 24 8.08 10.43 -7.63
N SER A 25 7.40 10.56 -8.78
CA SER A 25 7.15 9.46 -9.73
C SER A 25 8.43 8.83 -10.31
N TYR A 26 9.59 9.44 -10.08
CA TYR A 26 10.90 9.00 -10.56
C TYR A 26 11.86 8.60 -9.42
N GLU A 27 11.44 8.69 -8.15
CA GLU A 27 12.31 8.48 -7.00
C GLU A 27 12.39 7.00 -6.61
N THR A 28 13.59 6.42 -6.76
CA THR A 28 13.97 5.12 -6.21
C THR A 28 14.55 5.22 -4.79
N GLY A 29 14.57 6.42 -4.20
CA GLY A 29 15.36 6.75 -3.02
C GLY A 29 14.78 6.25 -1.69
N LEU A 30 13.46 6.11 -1.56
CA LEU A 30 12.83 5.65 -0.32
C LEU A 30 13.32 4.24 0.11
N PRO A 31 13.31 3.22 -0.77
CA PRO A 31 13.93 1.92 -0.48
C PRO A 31 15.39 2.03 0.00
N GLU A 32 16.22 2.82 -0.67
CA GLU A 32 17.63 2.97 -0.29
C GLU A 32 17.79 3.63 1.10
N ALA A 33 17.01 4.69 1.36
CA ALA A 33 17.05 5.42 2.62
C ALA A 33 16.61 4.53 3.80
N LEU A 34 15.58 3.70 3.62
CA LEU A 34 15.08 2.80 4.64
C LEU A 34 16.00 1.60 4.89
N GLY A 35 16.73 1.14 3.87
CA GLY A 35 17.57 -0.08 3.95
C GLY A 35 18.68 -0.04 5.00
N ASN A 36 19.10 1.16 5.42
CA ASN A 36 20.12 1.33 6.45
C ASN A 36 19.56 1.37 7.88
N LEU A 37 18.24 1.40 8.05
CA LEU A 37 17.58 1.55 9.35
C LEU A 37 17.29 0.19 10.00
N THR A 38 18.31 -0.64 10.17
CA THR A 38 18.16 -2.05 10.63
C THR A 38 17.58 -2.20 12.04
N LYS A 39 17.55 -1.12 12.83
CA LYS A 39 16.94 -1.08 14.17
C LYS A 39 15.49 -0.58 14.16
N LEU A 40 14.94 -0.22 13.00
CA LEU A 40 13.61 0.33 12.89
C LEU A 40 12.57 -0.71 13.31
N GLU A 41 11.69 -0.35 14.23
CA GLU A 41 10.60 -1.20 14.71
C GLU A 41 9.23 -0.71 14.23
N ASN A 42 9.09 0.60 13.97
CA ASN A 42 7.85 1.23 13.57
C ASN A 42 8.10 2.14 12.37
N LEU A 43 7.34 1.96 11.30
CA LEU A 43 7.41 2.79 10.12
C LEU A 43 6.01 3.31 9.77
N GLU A 44 5.91 4.61 9.56
CA GLU A 44 4.70 5.26 9.07
C GLU A 44 5.02 6.01 7.77
N LEU A 45 4.29 5.67 6.71
CA LEU A 45 4.36 6.30 5.39
C LEU A 45 2.99 6.94 5.12
N ILE A 46 2.91 8.26 5.29
CA ILE A 46 1.66 9.01 5.19
C ILE A 46 1.72 9.93 3.97
N GLU A 47 0.68 9.91 3.14
CA GLU A 47 0.63 10.63 1.85
C GLU A 47 1.94 10.45 1.06
N PHE A 48 2.38 9.19 0.98
CA PHE A 48 3.65 8.84 0.36
C PHE A 48 3.44 7.98 -0.88
N LEU A 49 4.25 8.22 -1.92
CA LEU A 49 4.29 7.35 -3.08
C LEU A 49 4.86 5.97 -2.69
N ILE A 50 4.19 4.91 -3.09
CA ILE A 50 4.61 3.54 -2.79
C ILE A 50 5.36 2.98 -3.99
N PRO A 51 6.69 2.77 -3.91
CA PRO A 51 7.46 2.24 -5.03
C PRO A 51 7.32 0.73 -5.13
N GLU A 52 7.37 0.20 -6.36
CA GLU A 52 7.24 -1.24 -6.65
C GLU A 52 8.21 -2.10 -5.85
N ASN A 53 9.44 -1.62 -5.69
CA ASN A 53 10.55 -2.33 -5.07
C ASN A 53 10.67 -2.11 -3.55
N LEU A 54 9.69 -1.45 -2.88
CA LEU A 54 9.71 -1.23 -1.43
C LEU A 54 9.87 -2.54 -0.65
N HIS A 55 9.24 -3.61 -1.12
CA HIS A 55 9.33 -4.95 -0.57
C HIS A 55 10.78 -5.45 -0.39
N LYS A 56 11.68 -5.19 -1.36
CA LYS A 56 13.09 -5.63 -1.32
C LYS A 56 13.89 -5.03 -0.17
N THR A 57 13.38 -3.94 0.39
CA THR A 57 14.00 -3.24 1.51
C THR A 57 13.34 -3.63 2.81
N LEU A 58 12.00 -3.51 2.90
CA LEU A 58 11.29 -3.77 4.15
C LEU A 58 11.40 -5.23 4.58
N GLU A 59 11.53 -6.18 3.64
CA GLU A 59 11.76 -7.59 3.99
C GLU A 59 13.06 -7.83 4.75
N LYS A 60 14.04 -6.93 4.64
CA LYS A 60 15.34 -6.99 5.33
C LYS A 60 15.34 -6.29 6.69
N LEU A 61 14.29 -5.53 7.00
CA LEU A 61 14.15 -4.86 8.29
C LEU A 61 13.58 -5.84 9.31
N GLU A 62 14.41 -6.77 9.78
CA GLU A 62 14.01 -7.89 10.66
C GLU A 62 13.37 -7.43 11.98
N ASN A 63 13.65 -6.20 12.43
CA ASN A 63 13.09 -5.62 13.64
C ASN A 63 11.76 -4.90 13.43
N LEU A 64 11.27 -4.77 12.19
CA LEU A 64 10.04 -4.05 11.87
C LEU A 64 8.82 -4.82 12.40
N LYS A 65 8.09 -4.18 13.34
CA LYS A 65 6.93 -4.74 14.03
C LYS A 65 5.64 -4.04 13.64
N SER A 66 5.69 -2.74 13.38
CA SER A 66 4.53 -1.94 13.02
C SER A 66 4.76 -1.22 11.70
N LEU A 67 3.78 -1.32 10.80
CA LEU A 67 3.76 -0.60 9.54
C LEU A 67 2.41 0.11 9.38
N ASN A 68 2.46 1.42 9.15
CA ASN A 68 1.31 2.24 8.79
C ASN A 68 1.50 2.81 7.39
N VAL A 69 0.57 2.53 6.48
CA VAL A 69 0.63 2.99 5.08
C VAL A 69 -0.65 3.73 4.75
N TRP A 70 -0.52 5.04 4.54
CA TRP A 70 -1.53 5.90 3.94
C TRP A 70 -0.94 6.46 2.66
N PRO A 71 -1.21 5.83 1.50
CA PRO A 71 -0.60 6.24 0.24
C PRO A 71 -1.03 7.65 -0.19
N ASP A 72 -0.20 8.29 -1.00
CA ASP A 72 -0.62 9.44 -1.79
C ASP A 72 -1.65 8.99 -2.84
N THR A 73 -2.84 9.59 -2.80
CA THR A 73 -3.98 9.28 -3.67
C THR A 73 -3.97 10.06 -4.99
N SER A 74 -3.10 11.05 -5.12
CA SER A 74 -3.13 12.03 -6.22
C SER A 74 -2.16 11.72 -7.37
N ASN A 75 -1.13 10.92 -7.11
CA ASN A 75 0.02 10.77 -8.01
C ASN A 75 0.33 9.31 -8.43
N GLN A 76 -0.42 8.32 -7.94
CA GLN A 76 -0.32 6.92 -8.41
C GLN A 76 -1.69 6.26 -8.62
N PRO A 77 -1.85 5.42 -9.66
CA PRO A 77 -3.06 4.62 -9.84
C PRO A 77 -3.33 3.69 -8.65
N ALA A 78 -4.58 3.63 -8.20
CA ALA A 78 -4.99 2.80 -7.06
C ALA A 78 -4.58 1.32 -7.19
N ALA A 79 -4.78 0.72 -8.37
CA ALA A 79 -4.40 -0.67 -8.64
C ALA A 79 -2.91 -0.93 -8.38
N GLN A 80 -2.05 0.02 -8.80
CA GLN A 80 -0.61 -0.07 -8.67
C GLN A 80 -0.18 0.04 -7.21
N VAL A 81 -0.66 1.07 -6.50
CA VAL A 81 -0.38 1.28 -5.08
C VAL A 81 -0.81 0.07 -4.27
N ASN A 82 -2.02 -0.45 -4.51
CA ASN A 82 -2.56 -1.57 -3.77
C ASN A 82 -1.73 -2.84 -3.99
N SER A 83 -1.35 -3.14 -5.23
CA SER A 83 -0.52 -4.30 -5.55
C SER A 83 0.88 -4.19 -4.96
N TYR A 84 1.52 -3.03 -5.02
CA TYR A 84 2.86 -2.84 -4.45
C TYR A 84 2.86 -2.91 -2.92
N THR A 85 1.85 -2.32 -2.29
CA THR A 85 1.67 -2.42 -0.83
C THR A 85 1.38 -3.86 -0.43
N LEU A 86 0.49 -4.57 -1.13
CA LEU A 86 0.22 -5.99 -0.88
C LEU A 86 1.47 -6.86 -1.00
N ASN A 87 2.24 -6.68 -2.07
CA ASN A 87 3.50 -7.41 -2.28
C ASN A 87 4.47 -7.13 -1.13
N THR A 88 4.57 -5.88 -0.69
CA THR A 88 5.41 -5.47 0.45
C THR A 88 4.97 -6.16 1.73
N VAL A 89 3.72 -6.02 2.16
CA VAL A 89 3.24 -6.58 3.43
C VAL A 89 3.27 -8.11 3.43
N ALA A 90 3.05 -8.75 2.27
CA ALA A 90 3.11 -10.21 2.16
C ALA A 90 4.50 -10.79 2.47
N LYS A 91 5.58 -10.00 2.37
CA LYS A 91 6.95 -10.41 2.72
C LYS A 91 7.27 -10.20 4.21
N LEU A 92 6.50 -9.39 4.94
CA LEU A 92 6.78 -9.02 6.33
C LEU A 92 6.21 -10.06 7.31
N LYS A 93 6.81 -11.25 7.36
CA LYS A 93 6.30 -12.38 8.14
C LYS A 93 6.29 -12.18 9.66
N SER A 94 7.13 -11.27 10.15
CA SER A 94 7.24 -10.93 11.59
C SER A 94 6.40 -9.72 12.00
N LEU A 95 5.63 -9.14 11.08
CA LEU A 95 4.86 -7.93 11.34
C LEU A 95 3.77 -8.19 12.40
N GLN A 96 3.71 -7.32 13.40
CA GLN A 96 2.79 -7.44 14.54
C GLN A 96 1.55 -6.55 14.35
N GLN A 97 1.70 -5.40 13.69
CA GLN A 97 0.63 -4.47 13.41
C GLN A 97 0.75 -3.93 11.99
N LEU A 98 -0.38 -3.93 11.28
CA LEU A 98 -0.53 -3.29 9.97
C LEU A 98 -1.73 -2.36 10.01
N GLU A 99 -1.47 -1.08 9.72
CA GLU A 99 -2.50 -0.10 9.39
C GLU A 99 -2.36 0.26 7.91
N TRP A 100 -3.47 0.20 7.17
CA TRP A 100 -3.43 0.46 5.74
C TRP A 100 -4.69 1.20 5.26
N GLY A 101 -4.49 2.44 4.81
CA GLY A 101 -5.44 3.18 3.97
C GLY A 101 -5.42 2.62 2.54
N ILE A 102 -6.28 1.64 2.27
CA ILE A 102 -6.36 0.98 0.97
C ILE A 102 -7.13 1.85 -0.03
N LEU A 103 -6.65 1.97 -1.27
CA LEU A 103 -7.29 2.83 -2.25
C LEU A 103 -8.48 2.09 -2.88
N SER A 104 -9.70 2.60 -2.73
CA SER A 104 -10.90 2.04 -3.36
C SER A 104 -11.41 2.92 -4.50
N ASN A 105 -12.12 2.30 -5.45
CA ASN A 105 -12.90 3.04 -6.45
C ASN A 105 -14.37 3.00 -6.04
N ASN A 106 -14.93 4.16 -5.71
CA ASN A 106 -16.31 4.28 -5.24
C ASN A 106 -17.28 4.52 -6.40
N ASN A 107 -16.77 4.88 -7.58
CA ASN A 107 -17.55 5.47 -8.68
C ASN A 107 -17.75 4.59 -9.92
N SER A 108 -17.32 3.34 -9.91
CA SER A 108 -17.57 2.46 -11.06
C SER A 108 -18.72 1.52 -10.73
N SER A 109 -19.83 1.69 -11.44
CA SER A 109 -20.68 0.58 -11.87
C SER A 109 -19.78 -0.47 -12.54
N ILE A 110 -19.12 -1.32 -11.75
CA ILE A 110 -18.33 -2.42 -12.29
C ILE A 110 -19.36 -3.39 -12.85
N ILE A 111 -19.59 -3.31 -14.16
CA ILE A 111 -20.34 -4.33 -14.88
C ILE A 111 -19.42 -5.54 -14.93
N LEU A 112 -19.59 -6.44 -13.97
CA LEU A 112 -18.98 -7.76 -14.02
C LEU A 112 -19.72 -8.55 -15.11
N ASP A 113 -19.04 -8.83 -16.24
CA ASP A 113 -19.55 -9.75 -17.25
C ASP A 113 -19.59 -11.17 -16.65
N GLY A 114 -20.74 -11.59 -16.07
CA GLY A 114 -20.94 -13.00 -15.67
C GLY A 114 -21.90 -13.25 -14.51
N GLU A 115 -23.08 -13.77 -14.84
CA GLU A 115 -23.93 -14.76 -14.11
C GLU A 115 -24.49 -14.51 -12.69
N ASP A 116 -24.11 -13.48 -11.94
CA ASP A 116 -24.65 -13.27 -10.57
C ASP A 116 -25.82 -12.27 -10.47
N MET A 117 -26.62 -12.12 -11.54
CA MET A 117 -27.79 -11.23 -11.62
C MET A 117 -29.05 -11.79 -10.94
N ASN A 118 -28.93 -12.43 -9.76
CA ASN A 118 -30.14 -12.77 -8.99
C ASN A 118 -29.97 -12.90 -7.47
N LYS A 119 -29.20 -12.00 -6.84
CA LYS A 119 -29.29 -11.78 -5.39
C LYS A 119 -29.44 -10.30 -5.08
N GLN A 120 -30.71 -9.89 -5.03
CA GLN A 120 -31.28 -8.82 -4.22
C GLN A 120 -30.56 -7.46 -4.24
N HIS A 121 -31.26 -6.49 -4.83
CA HIS A 121 -31.18 -5.08 -4.45
C HIS A 121 -31.37 -4.94 -2.93
N THR A 122 -30.29 -4.97 -2.19
CA THR A 122 -30.15 -4.34 -0.88
C THR A 122 -28.95 -3.41 -0.97
N GLN A 123 -29.10 -2.19 -0.47
CA GLN A 123 -28.03 -1.21 -0.31
C GLN A 123 -26.84 -1.83 0.46
N ASN A 124 -25.91 -2.46 -0.23
CA ASN A 124 -24.59 -2.75 0.28
C ASN A 124 -23.62 -1.94 -0.57
N ASN A 125 -23.10 -0.84 -0.01
CA ASN A 125 -21.92 -0.13 -0.49
C ASN A 125 -20.72 -1.09 -0.45
N GLN A 126 -20.65 -2.02 -1.40
CA GLN A 126 -19.55 -2.95 -1.50
C GLN A 126 -18.37 -2.21 -2.13
N GLU A 127 -17.41 -1.84 -1.29
CA GLU A 127 -16.16 -1.21 -1.75
C GLU A 127 -15.32 -2.21 -2.54
N TRP A 128 -15.05 -1.86 -3.79
CA TRP A 128 -14.20 -2.62 -4.69
C TRP A 128 -12.79 -2.05 -4.70
N ILE A 129 -11.82 -2.93 -4.52
CA ILE A 129 -10.42 -2.59 -4.44
C ILE A 129 -9.74 -3.07 -5.72
N PRO A 130 -9.15 -2.17 -6.51
CA PRO A 130 -8.41 -2.52 -7.70
C PRO A 130 -7.01 -3.04 -7.35
N PHE A 131 -6.53 -4.00 -8.12
CA PHE A 131 -5.16 -4.54 -8.08
C PHE A 131 -4.65 -4.79 -9.50
N LEU A 132 -3.34 -4.65 -9.69
CA LEU A 132 -2.66 -5.23 -10.84
C LEU A 132 -2.69 -6.77 -10.78
N PRO A 133 -2.81 -7.45 -11.93
CA PRO A 133 -2.86 -8.90 -12.00
C PRO A 133 -1.51 -9.48 -11.57
N ALA A 134 -1.52 -10.73 -11.07
CA ALA A 134 -0.28 -11.42 -10.74
C ALA A 134 0.55 -11.65 -12.01
N SER A 135 1.65 -10.91 -12.17
CA SER A 135 2.57 -11.12 -13.28
C SER A 135 3.45 -12.34 -13.00
N ASP A 136 3.12 -13.48 -13.61
CA ASP A 136 3.96 -14.68 -13.61
C ASP A 136 5.10 -14.62 -14.65
N ASN A 137 5.09 -13.61 -15.53
CA ASN A 137 6.09 -13.45 -16.58
C ASN A 137 6.45 -11.97 -16.70
N GLY A 138 7.71 -11.63 -16.42
CA GLY A 138 8.25 -10.26 -16.37
C GLY A 138 8.22 -9.48 -17.68
N TYR A 139 7.02 -9.29 -18.24
CA TYR A 139 6.74 -8.34 -19.30
C TYR A 139 6.35 -7.00 -18.69
N ASP A 140 6.95 -5.96 -19.27
CA ASP A 140 6.76 -4.56 -18.97
C ASP A 140 5.29 -4.16 -18.88
N ALA A 141 5.06 -3.23 -17.96
CA ALA A 141 3.79 -2.55 -17.72
C ALA A 141 3.18 -1.95 -19.00
N LEU A 142 1.88 -1.63 -18.90
CA LEU A 142 1.01 -0.90 -19.84
C LEU A 142 0.01 -1.74 -20.65
N SER A 143 -0.66 -2.71 -20.02
CA SER A 143 -2.05 -2.98 -20.40
C SER A 143 -2.97 -2.42 -19.32
N GLU A 144 -3.50 -1.22 -19.54
CA GLU A 144 -4.59 -0.64 -18.72
C GLU A 144 -5.83 -1.56 -18.64
N SER A 145 -5.86 -2.65 -19.42
CA SER A 145 -6.99 -3.54 -19.62
C SER A 145 -7.13 -4.72 -18.66
N LEU A 146 -6.24 -4.92 -17.67
CA LEU A 146 -6.30 -6.10 -16.79
C LEU A 146 -6.28 -5.75 -15.29
N THR A 147 -6.97 -4.67 -14.88
CA THR A 147 -7.18 -4.42 -13.45
C THR A 147 -8.13 -5.46 -12.87
N GLU A 148 -7.69 -6.18 -11.84
CA GLU A 148 -8.52 -7.10 -11.07
C GLU A 148 -9.18 -6.36 -9.91
N TYR A 149 -10.38 -6.79 -9.53
CA TYR A 149 -11.13 -6.21 -8.42
C TYR A 149 -11.45 -7.26 -7.37
N ILE A 150 -11.34 -6.88 -6.11
CA ILE A 150 -11.71 -7.70 -4.96
C ILE A 150 -12.53 -6.85 -3.99
N SER A 151 -13.58 -7.43 -3.40
CA SER A 151 -14.33 -6.73 -2.35
C SER A 151 -13.47 -6.52 -1.10
N LEU A 152 -13.71 -5.45 -0.35
CA LEU A 152 -13.01 -5.21 0.92
C LEU A 152 -13.10 -6.41 1.88
N VAL A 153 -14.24 -7.09 1.91
CA VAL A 153 -14.45 -8.29 2.74
C VAL A 153 -13.50 -9.41 2.33
N ASN A 154 -13.52 -9.79 1.04
CA ASN A 154 -12.66 -10.87 0.53
C ASN A 154 -11.18 -10.50 0.64
N PHE A 155 -10.85 -9.22 0.49
CA PHE A 155 -9.50 -8.72 0.68
C PHE A 155 -9.02 -8.87 2.13
N LYS A 156 -9.84 -8.47 3.11
CA LYS A 156 -9.52 -8.63 4.54
C LYS A 156 -9.35 -10.10 4.92
N GLU A 157 -10.15 -11.00 4.35
CA GLU A 157 -9.98 -12.45 4.53
C GLU A 157 -8.66 -12.95 3.93
N LYS A 158 -8.32 -12.54 2.71
CA LYS A 158 -7.05 -12.87 2.05
C LYS A 158 -5.86 -12.37 2.88
N LEU A 159 -5.94 -11.15 3.41
CA LEU A 159 -4.88 -10.55 4.21
C LEU A 159 -4.70 -11.27 5.55
N THR A 160 -5.80 -11.65 6.21
CA THR A 160 -5.76 -12.47 7.45
C THR A 160 -5.06 -13.81 7.22
N LYS A 161 -5.29 -14.45 6.08
CA LYS A 161 -4.60 -15.71 5.72
C LYS A 161 -3.10 -15.50 5.46
N LEU A 162 -2.73 -14.37 4.85
CA LEU A 162 -1.33 -14.04 4.55
C LEU A 162 -0.54 -13.63 5.80
N LEU A 163 -1.20 -12.99 6.76
CA LEU A 163 -0.63 -12.38 7.96
C LEU A 163 -1.40 -12.83 9.23
N PRO A 164 -1.39 -14.13 9.56
CA PRO A 164 -2.28 -14.70 10.60
C PRO A 164 -1.96 -14.22 12.02
N ASN A 165 -0.73 -13.74 12.27
CA ASN A 165 -0.27 -13.26 13.58
C ASN A 165 -0.17 -11.74 13.66
N THR A 166 -0.72 -11.02 12.67
CA THR A 166 -0.63 -9.56 12.58
C THR A 166 -1.99 -8.96 12.95
N LYS A 167 -1.99 -7.93 13.80
CA LYS A 167 -3.17 -7.10 14.04
C LYS A 167 -3.41 -6.23 12.81
N LEU A 168 -4.50 -6.49 12.09
CA LEU A 168 -4.84 -5.82 10.85
C LEU A 168 -5.86 -4.70 11.08
N ASN A 169 -5.59 -3.54 10.51
CA ASN A 169 -6.51 -2.41 10.49
C ASN A 169 -6.52 -1.78 9.09
N VAL A 170 -7.51 -2.16 8.28
CA VAL A 170 -7.61 -1.74 6.88
C VAL A 170 -8.86 -0.89 6.67
N PHE A 171 -8.66 0.30 6.12
CA PHE A 171 -9.70 1.30 5.85
C PHE A 171 -9.63 1.73 4.40
N SER A 172 -10.77 2.01 3.78
CA SER A 172 -10.78 2.69 2.49
C SER A 172 -10.27 4.13 2.66
N ALA A 173 -9.26 4.48 1.87
CA ALA A 173 -8.84 5.85 1.62
C ALA A 173 -9.43 6.26 0.27
N GLN A 174 -10.26 7.30 0.30
CA GLN A 174 -10.95 7.78 -0.89
C GLN A 174 -9.93 8.42 -1.86
N THR A 175 -9.96 8.00 -3.11
CA THR A 175 -9.26 8.70 -4.19
C THR A 175 -10.09 9.93 -4.55
N ILE A 176 -9.58 11.12 -4.27
CA ILE A 176 -10.20 12.36 -4.77
C ILE A 176 -9.82 12.46 -6.25
N SER A 177 -10.80 12.31 -7.14
CA SER A 177 -10.59 12.57 -8.57
C SER A 177 -10.20 14.03 -8.75
N ARG A 178 -9.11 14.29 -9.49
CA ARG A 178 -8.57 15.63 -9.79
C ARG A 178 -9.58 16.63 -10.37
N GLU A 179 -10.74 16.17 -10.85
CA GLU A 179 -11.80 17.03 -11.39
C GLU A 179 -12.55 17.86 -10.33
N GLU A 180 -12.49 17.49 -9.04
CA GLU A 180 -13.19 18.23 -7.96
C GLU A 180 -12.36 19.35 -7.33
N VAL A 181 -11.08 19.49 -7.68
CA VAL A 181 -10.19 20.51 -7.07
C VAL A 181 -10.19 21.83 -7.84
N ASP A 182 -10.68 21.83 -9.09
CA ASP A 182 -10.69 22.99 -9.99
C ASP A 182 -12.10 23.54 -10.29
N SER A 183 -13.13 23.20 -9.50
CA SER A 183 -14.51 23.71 -9.63
C SER A 183 -14.88 24.80 -8.63
#